data_AF-A0A0N1F5B3-F1
#
_entry.id   AF-A0A0N1F5B3-F1
#
_cell.length_a   1.000
_cell.length_b   1.000
_cell.length_c   1.000
_cell.angle_alpha   90.00
_cell.angle_beta   90.00
_cell.angle_gamma   90.00
#
_symmetry.space_group_name_H-M   'P 1'
#
loop_
_entity.id
_entity.type
_entity.pdbx_description
1 polymer ?
#
loop_
_entity_poly.entity_id
_entity_poly.type
_entity_poly.pdbx_seq_one_letter_code
_entity_poly.pdbx_strand_id
1 'polypeptide(L)' 'MFVNGDEHEIDTKEITYARVVDLYLGQGGTPSNEYLVKYSHGPVENRSGTLAPGQKVKVKDGMRFRVAGTGES' A
#
# COMPACT_ATOMS: atom_id res chain seq x y z
N MET A 1 1.76 -10.08 2.36
CA MET A 1 1.58 -9.05 1.28
C MET A 1 2.91 -8.34 1.06
N PHE A 2 3.09 -7.60 -0.04
CA PHE A 2 4.34 -6.89 -0.30
C PHE A 2 4.14 -5.37 -0.37
N VAL A 3 5.03 -4.57 0.20
CA VAL A 3 5.07 -3.11 0.05
C VAL A 3 6.43 -2.73 -0.51
N ASN A 4 6.48 -2.14 -1.70
CA ASN A 4 7.72 -1.79 -2.42
C ASN A 4 8.76 -2.91 -2.60
N GLY A 5 8.35 -4.18 -2.44
CA GLY A 5 9.22 -5.36 -2.60
C GLY A 5 9.46 -6.09 -1.29
N ASP A 6 9.23 -5.44 -0.16
CA ASP A 6 9.35 -6.05 1.16
C ASP A 6 8.09 -6.79 1.57
N GLU A 7 8.27 -7.94 2.21
CA GLU A 7 7.18 -8.77 2.70
C GLU A 7 6.67 -8.30 4.06
N HIS A 8 5.34 -8.32 4.20
CA HIS A 8 4.64 -8.01 5.44
C HIS A 8 3.55 -9.04 5.71
N GLU A 9 3.59 -9.57 6.93
CA GLU A 9 2.49 -10.32 7.51
C GLU A 9 1.42 -9.35 8.01
N ILE A 10 0.17 -9.59 7.63
CA ILE A 10 -0.98 -8.80 8.05
C ILE A 10 -2.04 -9.76 8.56
N ASP A 11 -2.43 -9.58 9.80
CA ASP A 11 -3.47 -10.39 10.45
C ASP A 11 -4.90 -9.98 10.02
N THR A 12 -5.02 -8.84 9.33
CA THR A 12 -6.31 -8.29 8.88
C THR A 12 -6.63 -8.63 7.42
N LYS A 13 -7.91 -8.81 7.11
CA LYS A 13 -8.38 -9.04 5.73
C LYS A 13 -8.48 -7.77 4.88
N GLU A 14 -8.30 -6.61 5.50
CA GLU A 14 -8.34 -5.30 4.86
C GLU A 14 -7.16 -4.45 5.32
N ILE A 15 -6.70 -3.57 4.44
CA ILE A 15 -5.68 -2.59 4.76
C ILE A 15 -6.09 -1.20 4.28
N THR A 16 -5.75 -0.18 5.07
CA THR A 16 -6.02 1.22 4.77
C THR A 16 -4.83 1.87 4.10
N TYR A 17 -5.06 2.95 3.35
CA TYR A 17 -4.01 3.79 2.80
C TYR A 17 -2.94 4.15 3.84
N ALA A 18 -3.37 4.63 5.01
CA ALA A 18 -2.47 5.07 6.07
C ALA A 18 -1.57 3.94 6.57
N ARG A 19 -2.11 2.71 6.69
CA ARG A 19 -1.32 1.56 7.11
C ARG A 19 -0.29 1.15 6.06
N VAL A 20 -0.61 1.22 4.77
CA VAL A 20 0.38 0.93 3.71
C VAL A 20 1.53 1.95 3.73
N VAL A 21 1.22 3.23 3.95
CA VAL A 21 2.23 4.29 4.08
C VAL A 21 3.10 4.10 5.33
N ASP A 22 2.49 3.79 6.47
CA ASP A 22 3.19 3.49 7.72
C ASP A 22 4.20 2.35 7.58
N LEU A 23 3.82 1.27 6.89
CA LEU A 23 4.72 0.16 6.60
C LEU A 23 5.90 0.57 5.70
N TYR A 24 5.63 1.36 4.66
CA TYR A 24 6.67 1.90 3.79
C TYR A 24 7.66 2.79 4.56
N LEU A 25 7.16 3.68 5.41
CA LEU A 25 7.99 4.55 6.25
C LEU A 25 8.79 3.75 7.29
N GLY A 26 8.18 2.73 7.90
CA GLY A 26 8.83 1.83 8.84
C GLY A 26 10.01 1.05 8.25
N GLN A 27 10.09 0.94 6.92
CA GLN A 27 11.19 0.32 6.18
C GLN A 27 12.25 1.30 5.69
N GLY A 28 12.22 2.54 6.16
CA GLY A 28 13.15 3.58 5.69
C GLY A 28 12.71 4.24 4.39
N GLY A 29 11.43 4.08 4.01
CA GLY A 29 10.83 4.86 2.94
C GLY A 29 10.96 6.37 3.20
N THR A 30 11.15 7.14 2.13
CA THR A 30 11.29 8.59 2.23
C THR A 30 9.99 9.26 2.65
N PRO A 31 9.99 10.12 3.69
CA PRO A 31 8.81 10.88 4.07
C PRO A 31 8.43 11.90 2.98
N SER A 32 7.14 12.05 2.75
CA SER A 32 6.56 13.00 1.80
C SER A 32 5.23 13.54 2.32
N ASN A 33 4.83 14.72 1.84
CA ASN A 33 3.54 15.32 2.19
C ASN A 33 2.36 14.54 1.59
N GLU A 34 2.57 13.90 0.45
CA GLU A 34 1.57 13.08 -0.22
C GLU A 34 2.20 11.80 -0.75
N TYR A 35 1.44 10.70 -0.75
CA TYR A 35 1.88 9.44 -1.31
C TYR A 35 0.89 8.93 -2.35
N LEU A 36 1.43 8.43 -3.46
CA LEU A 36 0.70 7.61 -4.41
C LEU A 36 0.83 6.14 -4.02
N VAL A 37 -0.27 5.54 -3.59
CA VAL A 37 -0.34 4.11 -3.29
C VAL A 37 -1.06 3.37 -4.41
N LYS A 38 -0.33 2.54 -5.13
CA LYS A 38 -0.88 1.61 -6.13
C LYS A 38 -0.88 0.21 -5.57
N TYR A 39 -1.88 -0.58 -5.94
CA TYR A 39 -1.92 -2.01 -5.61
C TYR A 39 -2.08 -2.87 -6.85
N SER A 40 -1.64 -4.11 -6.75
CA SER A 40 -1.71 -5.12 -7.80
C SER A 40 -1.76 -6.50 -7.17
N HIS A 41 -2.13 -7.51 -7.97
CA HIS A 41 -2.36 -8.88 -7.48
C HIS A 41 -3.40 -8.92 -6.35
N GLY A 42 -4.43 -8.06 -6.41
CA GLY A 42 -5.58 -8.11 -5.52
C GLY A 42 -6.59 -9.22 -5.90
N PRO A 43 -7.75 -9.29 -5.21
CA PRO A 43 -8.82 -10.24 -5.52
C PRO A 43 -9.37 -10.05 -6.95
N VAL A 44 -10.09 -11.04 -7.48
CA VAL A 44 -10.61 -11.01 -8.87
C VAL A 44 -11.44 -9.75 -9.14
N GLU A 45 -12.22 -9.31 -8.16
CA GLU A 45 -13.04 -8.10 -8.23
C GLU A 45 -12.21 -6.81 -8.27
N ASN A 46 -11.01 -6.80 -7.69
CA ASN A 46 -10.13 -5.63 -7.59
C ASN A 46 -8.66 -6.05 -7.74
N ARG A 47 -8.27 -6.48 -8.94
CA ARG A 47 -6.93 -7.04 -9.19
C ARG A 47 -5.82 -5.99 -9.05
N SER A 48 -6.10 -4.74 -9.40
CA SER A 48 -5.14 -3.64 -9.36
C SER A 48 -5.87 -2.31 -9.36
N GLY A 49 -5.24 -1.27 -8.80
CA GLY A 49 -5.80 0.07 -8.77
C GLY A 49 -4.95 1.02 -7.95
N THR A 50 -5.52 2.19 -7.66
CA THR A 50 -4.94 3.18 -6.75
C THR A 50 -5.74 3.17 -5.45
N LEU A 51 -5.05 3.22 -4.32
CA LEU A 51 -5.62 3.34 -3.00
C LEU A 51 -5.49 4.81 -2.56
N ALA A 52 -6.59 5.55 -2.53
CA ALA A 52 -6.56 6.97 -2.17
C ALA A 52 -6.55 7.17 -0.64
N PRO A 53 -6.15 8.36 -0.14
CA PRO A 53 -6.24 8.69 1.27
C PRO A 53 -7.66 8.47 1.83
N GLY A 54 -7.75 7.83 3.00
CA GLY A 54 -9.02 7.49 3.63
C GLY A 54 -9.71 6.22 3.10
N GLN A 55 -9.24 5.65 1.99
CA GLN A 55 -9.78 4.40 1.46
C GLN A 55 -9.10 3.16 2.09
N LYS A 56 -9.75 2.01 1.89
CA LYS A 56 -9.24 0.68 2.26
C LYS A 56 -9.49 -0.33 1.15
N VAL A 57 -8.68 -1.37 1.10
CA VAL A 57 -8.85 -2.50 0.16
C VAL A 57 -8.80 -3.82 0.91
N LYS A 58 -9.46 -4.84 0.38
CA LYS A 58 -9.28 -6.21 0.83
C LYS A 58 -7.91 -6.70 0.38
N VAL A 59 -7.15 -7.25 1.33
CA VAL A 59 -5.86 -7.88 1.06
C VAL A 59 -6.03 -9.37 0.84
N LYS A 60 -5.14 -9.93 0.01
CA LYS A 60 -4.97 -11.38 -0.11
C LYS A 60 -3.49 -11.70 -0.14
N ASP A 61 -3.19 -12.99 0.01
CA ASP A 61 -1.83 -13.48 -0.13
C ASP A 61 -1.23 -13.09 -1.50
N GLY A 62 0.04 -12.70 -1.49
CA GLY A 62 0.75 -12.24 -2.68
C GLY A 62 0.34 -10.87 -3.23
N MET A 63 -0.62 -10.16 -2.60
CA MET A 63 -0.99 -8.80 -3.01
C MET A 63 0.20 -7.84 -2.82
N ARG A 64 0.39 -6.93 -3.78
CA ARG A 64 1.53 -6.01 -3.82
C ARG A 64 1.07 -4.58 -3.80
N PHE A 65 1.73 -3.77 -3.00
CA PHE A 65 1.56 -2.33 -2.91
C PHE A 65 2.83 -1.63 -3.35
N ARG A 66 2.65 -0.53 -4.09
CA ARG A 66 3.72 0.37 -4.50
C ARG A 66 3.41 1.74 -3.95
N VAL A 67 4.30 2.27 -3.13
CA VAL A 67 4.21 3.58 -2.49
C VAL A 67 5.31 4.46 -3.06
N ALA A 68 4.95 5.66 -3.48
CA ALA A 68 5.88 6.71 -3.89
C ALA A 68 5.41 8.04 -3.33
N GLY A 69 6.33 8.84 -2.77
CA GLY A 69 6.03 10.22 -2.41
C GLY A 69 5.78 11.06 -3.67
N THR A 70 4.73 11.88 -3.67
CA THR A 70 4.39 12.77 -4.79
C THR A 70 4.44 14.26 -4.44
N GLY A 71 4.67 14.59 -3.16
CA GLY A 71 4.71 15.96 -2.67
C GLY A 71 6.09 16.60 -2.75
N GLU A 72 6.70 16.64 -3.93
CA GLU A 72 7.89 17.47 -4.19
C GLU A 72 7.45 18.86 -4.68
N SER A 73 7.61 19.88 -3.85
CA SER A 73 7.62 21.31 -4.24
C SER A 73 8.61 22.05 -3.35
#